data_AF-A0A398A1P4-F1
#
_entry.id   AF-A0A398A1P4-F1
#
_cell.length_a   1.000
_cell.length_b   1.000
_cell.length_c   1.000
_cell.angle_alpha   90.00
_cell.angle_beta   90.00
_cell.angle_gamma   90.00
#
_symmetry.space_group_name_H-M   'P 1'
#
loop_
_entity.id
_entity.type
_entity.pdbx_description
1 polymer ?
#
loop_
_entity_poly.entity_id
_entity_poly.type
_entity_poly.pdbx_seq_one_letter_code
_entity_poly.pdbx_strand_id
1 'polypeptide(L)'
;MKLLPSAGGADESKTQPEDVTSSHPEVGSFAGGVSAKGFGSEIKPSRLRTYVMSFDSETLQRYATIRSREAVGIIEKHTEALFGKPEIVITPQGTVDSSNDEQIKISFGGMKRLVLEAVTFGSFLWDVESHVDARYQFVLN
;
A
#
# COMPACT_ATOMS: atom_id res chain seq x y z
N MET A 1 -71.57 -27.33 5.13
CA MET A 1 -70.81 -27.74 6.32
C MET A 1 -69.41 -27.17 6.20
N LYS A 2 -68.96 -26.48 7.26
CA LYS A 2 -67.59 -25.98 7.45
C LYS A 2 -66.59 -27.13 7.42
N LEU A 3 -65.41 -26.90 6.84
CA LEU A 3 -64.13 -26.99 7.57
C LEU A 3 -62.95 -26.43 6.72
N LEU A 4 -62.31 -25.41 7.26
CA LEU A 4 -60.85 -25.16 7.22
C LEU A 4 -60.38 -25.38 8.67
N PRO A 5 -59.11 -25.74 8.99
CA PRO A 5 -57.93 -24.92 8.64
C PRO A 5 -56.53 -25.60 8.55
N SER A 6 -55.54 -24.76 8.21
CA SER A 6 -54.17 -24.65 8.77
C SER A 6 -52.97 -25.46 8.24
N ALA A 7 -52.04 -24.69 7.64
CA ALA A 7 -50.59 -24.58 7.83
C ALA A 7 -49.67 -25.82 7.97
N GLY A 8 -48.64 -25.84 7.12
CA GLY A 8 -47.38 -26.58 7.32
C GLY A 8 -46.44 -26.39 6.13
N GLY A 9 -45.37 -25.60 6.30
CA GLY A 9 -44.35 -25.36 5.28
C GLY A 9 -43.24 -26.43 5.27
N ALA A 10 -42.48 -26.47 4.17
CA ALA A 10 -41.10 -26.94 4.14
C ALA A 10 -40.40 -26.40 2.88
N ASP A 11 -39.44 -25.53 3.17
CA ASP A 11 -38.33 -24.95 2.40
C ASP A 11 -37.81 -25.78 1.21
N GLU A 12 -37.79 -25.15 0.03
CA GLU A 12 -37.13 -25.66 -1.19
C GLU A 12 -35.69 -25.16 -1.24
N SER A 13 -34.78 -26.11 -1.38
CA SER A 13 -33.34 -25.92 -1.45
C SER A 13 -32.92 -25.19 -2.73
N LYS A 14 -32.16 -24.08 -2.60
CA LYS A 14 -31.28 -23.63 -3.68
C LYS A 14 -30.03 -22.94 -3.14
N THR A 15 -29.01 -23.76 -2.87
CA THR A 15 -27.62 -23.33 -2.71
C THR A 15 -27.17 -22.66 -4.01
N GLN A 16 -26.92 -21.34 -3.97
CA GLN A 16 -26.20 -20.64 -5.03
C GLN A 16 -24.71 -20.61 -4.66
N PRO A 17 -23.79 -20.86 -5.61
CA PRO A 17 -22.39 -20.56 -5.40
C PRO A 17 -22.18 -19.04 -5.53
N GLU A 18 -21.66 -18.44 -4.46
CA GLU A 18 -21.21 -17.06 -4.42
C GLU A 18 -20.02 -16.92 -5.39
N ASP A 19 -20.27 -16.37 -6.58
CA ASP A 19 -19.22 -15.98 -7.53
C ASP A 19 -18.51 -14.73 -6.98
N VAL A 20 -17.42 -14.95 -6.26
CA VAL A 20 -16.51 -13.87 -5.85
C VAL A 20 -15.70 -13.46 -7.07
N THR A 21 -16.31 -12.69 -7.97
CA THR A 21 -15.58 -11.93 -8.98
C THR A 21 -14.79 -10.83 -8.27
N SER A 22 -13.58 -11.17 -7.84
CA SER A 22 -12.52 -10.20 -7.60
C SER A 22 -12.23 -9.53 -8.96
N SER A 23 -12.80 -8.35 -9.16
CA SER A 23 -12.48 -7.47 -10.29
C SER A 23 -11.07 -6.91 -10.09
N HIS A 24 -10.08 -7.76 -10.32
CA HIS A 24 -8.68 -7.37 -10.41
C HIS A 24 -8.49 -6.57 -11.71
N PRO A 25 -7.93 -5.34 -11.67
CA PRO A 25 -7.79 -4.54 -12.87
C PRO A 25 -6.74 -5.20 -13.76
N GLU A 26 -7.18 -5.56 -14.96
CA GLU A 26 -6.40 -6.26 -15.96
C GLU A 26 -5.09 -5.49 -16.23
N VAL A 27 -3.94 -6.17 -16.08
CA VAL A 27 -2.61 -5.59 -16.28
C VAL A 27 -2.39 -5.37 -17.78
N GLY A 28 -2.90 -4.23 -18.28
CA GLY A 28 -2.62 -3.75 -19.62
C GLY A 28 -1.13 -3.44 -19.78
N SER A 29 -0.56 -3.97 -20.86
CA SER A 29 0.84 -3.94 -21.28
C SER A 29 1.59 -2.61 -21.04
N PHE A 30 2.84 -2.72 -20.60
CA PHE A 30 3.81 -1.63 -20.50
C PHE A 30 4.17 -1.16 -21.93
N ALA A 31 3.39 -0.22 -22.48
CA ALA A 31 3.81 0.55 -23.65
C ALA A 31 4.38 1.89 -23.17
N GLY A 32 5.65 1.88 -22.78
CA GLY A 32 6.41 3.08 -22.43
C GLY A 32 6.78 3.88 -23.69
N GLY A 33 5.91 4.80 -24.10
CA GLY A 33 6.24 5.84 -25.09
C GLY A 33 6.65 7.13 -24.39
N VAL A 34 7.95 7.44 -24.38
CA VAL A 34 8.44 8.77 -23.97
C VAL A 34 8.40 9.71 -25.18
N SER A 35 7.30 10.46 -25.33
CA SER A 35 7.29 11.60 -26.25
C SER A 35 7.84 12.83 -25.53
N ALA A 36 9.05 13.23 -25.94
CA ALA A 36 9.67 14.49 -25.54
C ALA A 36 8.92 15.67 -26.19
N LYS A 37 7.90 16.23 -25.53
CA LYS A 37 7.35 17.54 -25.90
C LYS A 37 6.61 18.24 -24.75
N GLY A 38 7.21 19.31 -24.24
CA GLY A 38 6.52 20.45 -23.62
C GLY A 38 6.16 20.33 -22.14
N PHE A 39 6.79 21.16 -21.30
CA PHE A 39 6.43 21.45 -19.91
C PHE A 39 5.11 22.24 -19.83
N GLY A 40 3.99 21.57 -20.12
CA GLY A 40 2.64 22.16 -20.06
C GLY A 40 1.55 21.12 -19.98
N SER A 41 1.81 19.96 -19.36
CA SER A 41 0.82 18.91 -19.20
C SER A 41 0.04 19.12 -17.90
N GLU A 42 -1.25 19.38 -18.02
CA GLU A 42 -2.25 18.90 -17.07
C GLU A 42 -1.84 17.50 -16.60
N ILE A 43 -1.55 17.34 -15.30
CA ILE A 43 -1.03 16.10 -14.74
C ILE A 43 -2.17 15.07 -14.80
N LYS A 44 -2.34 14.43 -15.95
CA LYS A 44 -3.25 13.30 -16.10
C LYS A 44 -2.86 12.28 -15.05
N PRO A 45 -3.80 11.82 -14.20
CA PRO A 45 -3.48 10.86 -13.16
C PRO A 45 -2.84 9.64 -13.82
N SER A 46 -1.63 9.30 -13.38
CA SER A 46 -0.96 8.10 -13.85
C SER A 46 -1.79 6.87 -13.47
N ARG A 47 -1.61 5.76 -14.20
CA ARG A 47 -2.28 4.48 -13.85
C ARG A 47 -2.01 4.08 -12.39
N LEU A 48 -0.79 4.35 -11.89
CA LEU A 48 -0.44 4.15 -10.48
C LEU A 48 -1.27 5.04 -9.55
N ARG A 49 -1.42 6.33 -9.87
CA ARG A 49 -2.24 7.25 -9.09
C ARG A 49 -3.69 6.80 -9.04
N THR A 50 -4.27 6.41 -10.18
CA THR A 50 -5.65 5.87 -10.23
C THR A 50 -5.79 4.60 -9.40
N TYR A 51 -4.82 3.69 -9.48
CA TYR A 51 -4.81 2.45 -8.69
C TYR A 51 -4.74 2.72 -7.18
N VAL A 52 -3.80 3.55 -6.72
CA VAL A 52 -3.66 3.88 -5.29
C VAL A 52 -4.88 4.62 -4.76
N MET A 53 -5.45 5.53 -5.55
CA MET A 53 -6.67 6.26 -5.17
C MET A 53 -7.95 5.40 -5.17
N SER A 54 -7.88 4.18 -5.72
CA SER A 54 -9.02 3.24 -5.69
C SER A 54 -9.14 2.47 -4.38
N PHE A 55 -8.12 2.54 -3.50
CA PHE A 55 -8.18 1.91 -2.18
C PHE A 55 -9.09 2.68 -1.23
N ASP A 56 -9.87 1.94 -0.44
CA ASP A 56 -10.58 2.49 0.70
C ASP A 56 -9.60 2.86 1.84
N SER A 57 -10.09 3.65 2.80
CA SER A 57 -9.26 4.14 3.91
C SER A 57 -8.72 3.02 4.80
N GLU A 58 -9.45 1.92 4.97
CA GLU A 58 -9.03 0.79 5.80
C GLU A 58 -7.89 0.03 5.13
N THR A 59 -8.03 -0.28 3.84
CA THR A 59 -6.98 -0.92 3.03
C THR A 59 -5.73 -0.07 2.98
N LEU A 60 -5.86 1.24 2.77
CA LEU A 60 -4.74 2.16 2.73
C LEU A 60 -4.02 2.23 4.08
N GLN A 61 -4.77 2.38 5.18
CA GLN A 61 -4.22 2.39 6.52
C GLN A 61 -3.50 1.09 6.83
N ARG A 62 -4.10 -0.05 6.49
CA ARG A 62 -3.53 -1.38 6.70
C ARG A 62 -2.16 -1.47 6.03
N TYR A 63 -2.03 -1.13 4.75
CA TYR A 63 -0.75 -1.18 4.04
C TYR A 63 0.26 -0.10 4.43
N ALA A 64 -0.19 1.02 4.98
CA ALA A 64 0.70 2.09 5.46
C ALA A 64 1.21 1.84 6.90
N THR A 65 0.55 0.98 7.67
CA THR A 65 0.86 0.78 9.09
C THR A 65 1.99 -0.23 9.27
N ILE A 66 3.11 0.22 9.83
CA ILE A 66 4.17 -0.67 10.34
C ILE A 66 3.77 -1.12 11.75
N ARG A 67 3.78 -2.43 12.00
CA ARG A 67 3.29 -2.97 13.29
C ARG A 67 4.39 -3.28 14.29
N SER A 68 5.61 -3.52 13.80
CA SER A 68 6.74 -3.92 14.64
C SER A 68 7.78 -2.81 14.80
N ARG A 69 8.24 -2.58 16.04
CA ARG A 69 9.37 -1.70 16.34
C ARG A 69 10.65 -2.13 15.60
N GLU A 70 10.82 -3.43 15.42
CA GLU A 70 12.01 -3.97 14.79
C GLU A 70 11.99 -3.76 13.27
N ALA A 71 10.80 -3.76 12.65
CA ALA A 71 10.62 -3.39 11.25
C ALA A 71 10.96 -1.90 11.02
N VAL A 72 10.53 -1.02 11.93
CA VAL A 72 10.93 0.40 11.91
C VAL A 72 12.46 0.52 11.95
N GLY A 73 13.12 -0.17 12.88
CA GLY A 73 14.58 -0.13 12.99
C GLY A 73 15.33 -0.68 11.77
N ILE A 74 14.78 -1.67 11.05
CA ILE A 74 15.35 -2.16 9.79
C ILE A 74 15.25 -1.09 8.71
N ILE A 75 14.08 -0.46 8.57
CA ILE A 75 13.84 0.61 7.59
C ILE A 75 14.81 1.77 7.85
N GLU A 76 14.90 2.24 9.10
CA GLU A 76 15.82 3.32 9.49
C GLU A 76 17.27 3.02 9.14
N LYS A 77 17.77 1.82 9.49
CA LYS A 77 19.16 1.44 9.19
C LYS A 77 19.43 1.33 7.70
N HIS A 78 18.48 0.80 6.92
CA HIS A 78 18.62 0.69 5.47
C HIS A 78 18.57 2.05 4.78
N THR A 79 17.66 2.93 5.19
CA THR A 79 17.58 4.28 4.61
C THR A 79 18.79 5.11 5.02
N GLU A 80 19.28 4.98 6.25
CA GLU A 80 20.52 5.59 6.70
C GLU A 80 21.73 5.12 5.88
N ALA A 81 21.81 3.82 5.56
CA ALA A 81 22.90 3.29 4.73
C ALA A 81 22.83 3.79 3.27
N LEU A 82 21.64 4.09 2.76
CA LEU A 82 21.43 4.55 1.38
C LEU A 82 21.58 6.06 1.22
N PHE A 83 21.09 6.82 2.19
CA PHE A 83 20.93 8.28 2.07
C PHE A 83 21.70 9.06 3.15
N GLY A 84 22.32 8.37 4.10
CA GLY A 84 22.94 8.99 5.27
C GLY A 84 21.93 9.27 6.38
N LYS A 85 22.43 9.77 7.51
CA LYS A 85 21.58 10.19 8.63
C LYS A 85 20.90 11.52 8.31
N PRO A 86 19.56 11.61 8.39
CA PRO A 86 18.88 12.89 8.25
C PRO A 86 19.21 13.78 9.46
N GLU A 87 19.78 14.96 9.22
CA GLU A 87 20.00 15.98 10.25
C GLU A 87 18.79 16.92 10.30
N ILE A 88 17.77 16.53 11.08
CA ILE A 88 16.54 17.33 11.21
C ILE A 88 16.76 18.42 12.26
N VAL A 89 17.11 19.63 11.81
CA VAL A 89 17.15 20.81 12.69
C VAL A 89 15.79 21.51 12.62
N ILE A 90 15.08 21.56 13.75
CA ILE A 90 13.81 22.29 13.85
C ILE A 90 14.12 23.74 14.22
N THR A 91 13.73 24.67 13.36
CA THR A 91 13.86 26.10 13.63
C THR A 91 12.98 26.51 14.82
N PRO A 92 13.29 27.62 15.52
CA PRO A 92 12.42 28.15 16.57
C PRO A 92 10.98 28.46 16.12
N GLN A 93 10.75 28.61 14.81
CA GLN A 93 9.41 28.74 14.22
C GLN A 93 8.66 27.41 14.06
N GLY A 94 9.26 26.27 14.45
CA GLY A 94 8.66 24.95 14.29
C GLY A 94 8.73 24.40 12.86
N THR A 95 9.57 24.99 12.00
CA THR A 95 9.80 24.50 10.63
C THR A 95 11.06 23.64 10.56
N VAL A 96 11.12 22.70 9.63
CA VAL A 96 12.37 21.97 9.34
C VAL A 96 13.31 22.91 8.59
N ASP A 97 14.55 23.02 9.07
CA ASP A 97 15.63 23.73 8.39
C ASP A 97 16.24 22.82 7.32
N SER A 98 15.81 23.00 6.07
CA SER A 98 16.35 22.27 4.92
C SER A 98 17.60 22.90 4.31
N SER A 99 18.23 23.89 4.97
CA SER A 99 19.40 24.58 4.40
C SER A 99 20.63 23.67 4.22
N ASN A 100 20.69 22.56 4.95
CA ASN A 100 21.77 21.57 4.88
C ASN A 100 21.37 20.28 4.15
N ASP A 101 20.18 20.20 3.54
CA ASP A 101 19.75 19.00 2.82
C ASP A 101 20.63 18.76 1.58
N GLU A 102 21.45 17.71 1.61
CA GLU A 102 22.24 17.29 0.45
C GLU A 102 21.32 16.69 -0.63
N GLN A 103 21.37 17.26 -1.84
CA GLN A 103 20.62 16.72 -2.99
C GLN A 103 21.30 15.48 -3.56
N ILE A 104 20.66 14.32 -3.39
CA ILE A 104 21.11 13.05 -3.94
C ILE A 104 20.63 12.91 -5.39
N LYS A 105 21.55 12.93 -6.36
CA LYS A 105 21.26 12.70 -7.78
C LYS A 105 21.31 11.21 -8.09
N ILE A 106 20.19 10.64 -8.51
CA ILE A 106 20.10 9.23 -8.94
C ILE A 106 19.72 9.12 -10.41
N SER A 107 20.23 8.09 -11.08
CA SER A 107 19.78 7.75 -12.43
C SER A 107 18.37 7.17 -12.39
N PHE A 108 17.67 7.20 -13.53
CA PHE A 108 16.37 6.52 -13.65
C PHE A 108 16.44 5.03 -13.29
N GLY A 109 17.54 4.35 -13.67
CA GLY A 109 17.80 2.97 -13.28
C GLY A 109 17.98 2.79 -11.76
N GLY A 110 18.67 3.73 -11.11
CA GLY A 110 18.82 3.77 -9.66
C GLY A 110 17.49 3.98 -8.94
N MET A 111 16.65 4.91 -9.41
CA MET A 111 15.30 5.11 -8.88
C MET A 111 14.44 3.86 -9.02
N LYS A 112 14.47 3.20 -10.19
CA LYS A 112 13.74 1.94 -10.40
C LYS A 112 14.20 0.87 -9.42
N ARG A 113 15.51 0.74 -9.18
CA ARG A 113 16.06 -0.19 -8.19
C ARG A 113 15.57 0.13 -6.78
N LEU A 114 15.66 1.39 -6.35
CA LEU A 114 15.19 1.82 -5.04
C LEU A 114 13.71 1.52 -4.81
N VAL A 115 12.86 1.78 -5.81
CA VAL A 115 11.43 1.47 -5.74
C VAL A 115 11.21 -0.04 -5.62
N LEU A 116 11.91 -0.86 -6.42
CA LEU A 116 11.78 -2.31 -6.35
C LEU A 116 12.27 -2.86 -5.00
N GLU A 117 13.38 -2.35 -4.49
CA GLU A 117 13.88 -2.71 -3.16
C GLU A 117 12.86 -2.36 -2.08
N ALA A 118 12.32 -1.15 -2.06
CA ALA A 118 11.30 -0.73 -1.11
C ALA A 118 10.04 -1.62 -1.17
N VAL A 119 9.59 -2.01 -2.37
CA VAL A 119 8.46 -2.93 -2.53
C VAL A 119 8.80 -4.32 -1.97
N THR A 120 9.99 -4.85 -2.27
CA THR A 120 10.41 -6.15 -1.75
C THR A 120 10.56 -6.16 -0.23
N PHE A 121 11.15 -5.12 0.36
CA PHE A 121 11.28 -4.97 1.81
C PHE A 121 9.92 -4.80 2.47
N GLY A 122 9.03 -3.96 1.91
CA GLY A 122 7.69 -3.76 2.43
C GLY A 122 6.87 -5.04 2.48
N SER A 123 6.83 -5.81 1.38
CA SER A 123 6.14 -7.11 1.34
C SER A 123 6.75 -8.13 2.28
N PHE A 124 8.09 -8.23 2.33
CA PHE A 124 8.77 -9.16 3.24
C PHE A 124 8.47 -8.86 4.70
N LEU A 125 8.55 -7.57 5.11
CA LEU A 125 8.25 -7.17 6.48
C LEU A 125 6.79 -7.46 6.83
N TRP A 126 5.86 -7.18 5.92
CA TRP A 126 4.45 -7.45 6.11
C TRP A 126 4.13 -8.95 6.30
N ASP A 127 4.74 -9.81 5.49
CA ASP A 127 4.54 -11.26 5.56
C ASP A 127 5.12 -11.83 6.87
N VAL A 128 6.31 -11.38 7.26
CA VAL A 128 6.95 -11.79 8.52
C VAL A 128 6.15 -11.31 9.72
N GLU A 129 5.72 -10.04 9.72
CA GLU A 129 4.83 -9.50 10.76
C GLU A 129 3.55 -10.34 10.85
N SER A 130 2.89 -10.60 9.74
CA SER A 130 1.65 -11.39 9.73
C SER A 130 1.88 -12.82 10.25
N HIS A 131 3.02 -13.43 9.94
CA HIS A 131 3.39 -14.77 10.41
C HIS A 131 3.61 -14.83 11.93
N VAL A 132 4.29 -13.82 12.49
CA VAL A 132 4.54 -13.74 13.92
C VAL A 132 3.23 -13.43 14.66
N ASP A 133 2.34 -12.61 14.08
CA ASP A 133 1.14 -12.08 14.77
C ASP A 133 0.13 -13.21 14.98
N ALA A 134 0.06 -14.12 14.01
CA ALA A 134 -0.70 -15.36 14.09
C ALA A 134 -0.25 -16.30 15.23
N ARG A 135 0.97 -16.15 15.76
CA ARG A 135 1.55 -17.03 16.79
C ARG A 135 1.81 -16.33 18.12
N TYR A 136 2.08 -15.04 18.08
CA TYR A 136 2.45 -14.19 19.21
C TYR A 136 1.85 -12.81 18.94
N GLN A 137 0.92 -12.36 19.79
CA GLN A 137 0.38 -11.00 19.68
C GLN A 137 1.47 -9.99 20.03
N PHE A 138 2.24 -9.54 19.04
CA PHE A 138 3.32 -8.57 19.24
C PHE A 138 2.86 -7.13 19.05
N VAL A 139 1.64 -6.93 18.53
CA VAL A 139 0.98 -5.63 18.51
C VAL A 139 0.11 -5.53 19.76
N LEU A 140 0.65 -4.92 20.82
CA LEU A 140 -0.17 -4.48 21.94
C LEU A 140 -1.00 -3.28 21.48
N ASN A 141 -2.33 -3.43 21.44
CA ASN A 141 -3.26 -2.30 21.34
C ASN A 141 -3.23 -1.45 22.61
#